data_AF-A0A6I7PE52-F1
#
_entry.id   AF-A0A6I7PE52-F1
#
_cell.length_a   1.000
_cell.length_b   1.000
_cell.length_c   1.000
_cell.angle_alpha   90.00
_cell.angle_beta   90.00
_cell.angle_gamma   90.00
#
_symmetry.space_group_name_H-M   'P 1'
#
loop_
_entity.id
_entity.type
_entity.pdbx_description
1 polymer ?
#
loop_
_entity_poly.entity_id
_entity_poly.type
_entity_poly.pdbx_seq_one_letter_code
_entity_poly.pdbx_strand_id
1 'polypeptide(L)'
;MGFLLSTVILSANPDAVRVYSEKSDAGGFRVYADNAHVIPVFVHVQLSRITNLRPSVDLPFGTRVEPGSRRMMLFELTAPDPRAGRGFGLQYSYARGDPHTARHDDTHLYLLPFAHGTKHRVTQGYNGRFTHSGENQYALDFDLDAGTRVKAARAGTVVEIKQDSSSGGTAARYSDTANYVLIQHSDGSFANYAHLQHNGATVTVGQQVTAGRLIGYSGNTGRSSGPHLHFDVRIPTFDGRMQSIPTLFKGHDGRAISLEEHRFYYARHPGGPEFEVILGRDFTNSMFENHSRPVKRSDQLEFRTESIDLTYVAYLANGYDRGVEADISFTMRGVTSTVAMPRSILIPARTEIFLTILHADPRISRIQYAPRIRYRLLDR
;
A
#
# COMPACT_ATOMS: atom_id res chain seq x y z
N MET A 1 -17.93 20.47 -2.33
CA MET A 1 -16.61 20.81 -1.75
C MET A 1 -15.58 19.96 -2.48
N GLY A 2 -14.75 20.59 -3.32
CA GLY A 2 -13.83 19.89 -4.22
C GLY A 2 -12.75 19.14 -3.45
N PHE A 3 -12.59 17.86 -3.75
CA PHE A 3 -11.52 17.03 -3.20
C PHE A 3 -10.23 17.27 -3.98
N LEU A 4 -9.22 17.84 -3.30
CA LEU A 4 -7.87 18.00 -3.83
C LEU A 4 -7.11 16.68 -3.69
N LEU A 5 -6.74 16.13 -4.85
CA LEU A 5 -5.93 14.93 -5.06
C LEU A 5 -4.70 14.90 -4.15
N SER A 6 -4.52 13.81 -3.42
CA SER A 6 -3.37 13.54 -2.57
C SER A 6 -2.42 12.60 -3.27
N THR A 7 -1.46 13.16 -4.00
CA THR A 7 -0.34 12.42 -4.56
C THR A 7 0.72 12.28 -3.46
N VAL A 8 1.08 11.04 -3.08
CA VAL A 8 2.41 10.81 -2.51
C VAL A 8 3.37 11.04 -3.66
N ILE A 9 3.84 12.28 -3.77
CA ILE A 9 4.97 12.59 -4.62
C ILE A 9 6.14 12.01 -3.85
N LEU A 10 6.83 11.00 -4.40
CA LEU A 10 8.22 10.80 -3.99
C LEU A 10 8.92 12.09 -4.43
N SER A 11 8.95 13.11 -3.56
CA SER A 11 9.77 14.26 -3.78
C SER A 11 11.20 13.74 -3.72
N ALA A 12 11.72 13.44 -4.91
CA ALA A 12 13.06 13.78 -5.32
C ALA A 12 13.65 14.78 -4.33
N ASN A 13 14.66 14.38 -3.56
CA ASN A 13 15.47 15.36 -2.86
C ASN A 13 15.92 16.37 -3.93
N PRO A 14 15.45 17.62 -3.92
CA PRO A 14 15.65 18.55 -5.03
C PRO A 14 17.14 18.90 -5.22
N ASP A 15 17.97 18.60 -4.21
CA ASP A 15 19.42 18.75 -4.28
C ASP A 15 20.13 17.52 -4.88
N ALA A 16 19.43 16.39 -5.08
CA ALA A 16 20.06 15.15 -5.54
C ALA A 16 20.22 15.09 -7.07
N VAL A 17 19.40 15.79 -7.85
CA VAL A 17 19.58 15.93 -9.30
C VAL A 17 19.36 17.37 -9.68
N ARG A 18 20.31 17.96 -10.39
CA ARG A 18 20.25 19.36 -10.78
C ARG A 18 20.52 19.49 -12.27
N VAL A 19 19.59 20.08 -13.01
CA VAL A 19 19.81 20.50 -14.40
C VAL A 19 19.89 22.01 -14.45
N TYR A 20 20.96 22.53 -15.05
CA TYR A 20 21.25 23.95 -15.06
C TYR A 20 21.95 24.37 -16.35
N SER A 21 22.06 25.67 -16.57
CA SER A 21 22.73 26.22 -17.76
C SER A 21 23.79 27.24 -17.39
N GLU A 22 24.82 27.33 -18.22
CA GLU A 22 25.89 28.32 -18.12
C GLU A 22 26.08 29.00 -19.48
N LYS A 23 26.53 30.26 -19.49
CA LYS A 23 26.90 30.94 -20.73
C LYS A 23 28.15 30.28 -21.34
N SER A 24 28.13 30.11 -22.66
CA SER A 24 29.30 29.69 -23.42
C SER A 24 30.11 30.90 -23.91
N ASP A 25 31.39 30.71 -24.19
CA ASP A 25 32.27 31.75 -24.76
C ASP A 25 31.80 32.26 -26.13
N ALA A 26 31.08 31.41 -26.89
CA ALA A 26 30.47 31.75 -28.16
C ALA A 26 29.16 32.56 -28.04
N GLY A 27 28.80 32.99 -26.82
CA GLY A 27 27.59 33.77 -26.53
C GLY A 27 26.29 32.95 -26.46
N GLY A 28 26.35 31.64 -26.67
CA GLY A 28 25.26 30.68 -26.41
C GLY A 28 25.20 30.23 -24.95
N PHE A 29 24.58 29.08 -24.69
CA PHE A 29 24.55 28.42 -23.39
C PHE A 29 24.90 26.93 -23.50
N ARG A 30 25.42 26.35 -22.44
CA ARG A 30 25.56 24.89 -22.28
C ARG A 30 24.69 24.43 -21.13
N VAL A 31 23.96 23.35 -21.35
CA VAL A 31 23.09 22.73 -20.34
C VAL A 31 23.81 21.53 -19.73
N TYR A 32 23.80 21.44 -18.41
CA TYR A 32 24.48 20.41 -17.64
C TYR A 32 23.53 19.71 -16.67
N ALA A 33 23.89 18.50 -16.26
CA ALA A 33 23.26 17.78 -15.17
C ALA A 33 24.27 17.33 -14.09
N ASP A 34 23.81 17.36 -12.84
CA ASP A 34 24.42 16.70 -11.70
C ASP A 34 23.50 15.56 -11.21
N ASN A 35 24.08 14.45 -10.74
CA ASN A 35 23.36 13.36 -10.10
C ASN A 35 24.13 12.91 -8.84
N ALA A 36 23.56 13.18 -7.67
CA ALA A 36 24.10 12.79 -6.36
C ALA A 36 23.52 11.46 -5.84
N HIS A 37 22.58 10.82 -6.57
CA HIS A 37 22.13 9.49 -6.22
C HIS A 37 23.24 8.44 -6.43
N VAL A 38 23.12 7.33 -5.70
CA VAL A 38 23.96 6.13 -5.86
C VAL A 38 23.52 5.25 -7.04
N ILE A 39 22.54 5.71 -7.82
CA ILE A 39 21.98 5.04 -9.00
C ILE A 39 21.91 6.03 -10.18
N PRO A 40 21.90 5.53 -11.42
CA PRO A 40 21.60 6.38 -12.56
C PRO A 40 20.20 6.98 -12.42
N VAL A 41 20.03 8.15 -13.02
CA VAL A 41 18.72 8.79 -13.19
C VAL A 41 18.49 9.08 -14.66
N PHE A 42 17.22 9.12 -15.08
CA PHE A 42 16.86 9.55 -16.42
C PHE A 42 16.28 10.96 -16.35
N VAL A 43 17.00 11.92 -16.90
CA VAL A 43 16.62 13.33 -16.94
C VAL A 43 15.84 13.60 -18.20
N HIS A 44 14.71 14.30 -18.07
CA HIS A 44 13.91 14.81 -19.17
C HIS A 44 13.92 16.34 -19.13
N VAL A 45 14.36 16.98 -20.21
CA VAL A 45 14.54 18.42 -20.33
C VAL A 45 13.63 18.99 -21.40
N GLN A 46 12.89 20.04 -21.03
CA GLN A 46 12.09 20.84 -21.93
C GLN A 46 12.51 22.31 -21.84
N LEU A 47 12.61 22.96 -23.00
CA LEU A 47 12.82 24.40 -23.06
C LEU A 47 11.51 25.10 -23.45
N SER A 48 11.30 26.30 -22.92
CA SER A 48 10.18 27.17 -23.26
C SER A 48 10.70 28.56 -23.60
N ARG A 49 9.89 29.36 -24.33
CA ARG A 49 10.21 30.77 -24.65
C ARG A 49 11.62 30.97 -25.23
N ILE A 50 12.01 30.09 -26.15
CA ILE A 50 13.33 30.14 -26.79
C ILE A 50 13.39 31.36 -27.71
N THR A 51 14.33 32.27 -27.46
CA THR A 51 14.57 33.48 -28.25
C THR A 51 16.02 33.48 -28.71
N ASN A 52 16.25 33.52 -30.03
CA ASN A 52 17.58 33.60 -30.65
C ASN A 52 18.57 32.54 -30.13
N LEU A 53 18.08 31.30 -29.96
CA LEU A 53 18.88 30.15 -29.55
C LEU A 53 18.45 28.92 -30.35
N ARG A 54 19.43 28.07 -30.72
CA ARG A 54 19.21 26.79 -31.40
C ARG A 54 19.85 25.65 -30.59
N PRO A 55 19.07 24.67 -30.10
CA PRO A 55 19.61 23.50 -29.42
C PRO A 55 20.38 22.60 -30.39
N SER A 56 21.42 21.94 -29.88
CA SER A 56 22.20 20.92 -30.60
C SER A 56 21.54 19.54 -30.62
N VAL A 57 20.34 19.42 -30.04
CA VAL A 57 19.56 18.19 -29.90
C VAL A 57 18.08 18.49 -30.19
N ASP A 58 17.32 17.43 -30.47
CA ASP A 58 15.87 17.54 -30.54
C ASP A 58 15.26 17.68 -29.14
N LEU A 59 14.16 18.43 -29.05
CA LEU A 59 13.44 18.68 -27.81
C LEU A 59 12.02 18.08 -27.87
N PRO A 60 11.48 17.55 -26.75
CA PRO A 60 12.14 17.44 -25.44
C PRO A 60 13.30 16.42 -25.46
N PHE A 61 14.34 16.69 -24.66
CA PHE A 61 15.56 15.89 -24.62
C PHE A 61 15.57 14.99 -23.39
N GLY A 62 15.77 13.68 -23.58
CA GLY A 62 15.87 12.71 -22.50
C GLY A 62 17.23 12.03 -22.51
N THR A 63 17.89 11.92 -21.35
CA THR A 63 19.12 11.14 -21.25
C THR A 63 19.37 10.58 -19.86
N ARG A 64 20.14 9.50 -19.81
CA ARG A 64 20.64 8.89 -18.58
C ARG A 64 21.84 9.69 -18.04
N VAL A 65 21.82 9.95 -16.74
CA VAL A 65 22.90 10.62 -16.00
C VAL A 65 23.43 9.64 -14.94
N GLU A 66 24.71 9.27 -15.05
CA GLU A 66 25.32 8.25 -14.18
C GLU A 66 25.41 8.70 -12.72
N PRO A 67 25.42 7.75 -11.76
CA PRO A 67 25.61 8.05 -10.33
C PRO A 67 26.85 8.92 -10.09
N GLY A 68 26.74 9.91 -9.21
CA GLY A 68 27.85 10.79 -8.85
C GLY A 68 28.31 11.77 -9.94
N SER A 69 27.64 11.81 -11.10
CA SER A 69 27.98 12.76 -12.17
C SER A 69 27.90 14.20 -11.69
N ARG A 70 28.92 15.00 -12.05
CA ARG A 70 28.94 16.44 -11.82
C ARG A 70 29.25 17.15 -13.13
N ARG A 71 28.44 18.16 -13.46
CA ARG A 71 28.59 18.99 -14.65
C ARG A 71 28.67 18.17 -15.94
N MET A 72 27.85 17.11 -16.03
CA MET A 72 27.72 16.33 -17.26
C MET A 72 27.04 17.20 -18.31
N MET A 73 27.72 17.48 -19.42
CA MET A 73 27.14 18.26 -20.51
C MET A 73 26.00 17.46 -21.17
N LEU A 74 24.82 18.06 -21.27
CA LEU A 74 23.66 17.48 -21.94
C LEU A 74 23.59 17.91 -23.41
N PHE A 75 23.61 19.22 -23.65
CA PHE A 75 23.56 19.81 -24.99
C PHE A 75 23.96 21.29 -24.96
N GLU A 76 24.18 21.86 -26.14
CA GLU A 76 24.48 23.28 -26.33
C GLU A 76 23.31 24.04 -26.97
N LEU A 77 23.18 25.30 -26.61
CA LEU A 77 22.26 26.28 -27.20
C LEU A 77 23.09 27.35 -27.89
N THR A 78 23.19 27.28 -29.21
CA THR A 78 23.96 28.25 -30.01
C THR A 78 23.10 29.47 -30.32
N ALA A 79 23.69 30.67 -30.37
CA ALA A 79 22.98 31.90 -30.69
C ALA A 79 23.25 32.30 -32.14
N PRO A 80 22.26 32.19 -33.07
CA PRO A 80 22.46 32.48 -34.48
C PRO A 80 22.88 33.93 -34.75
N ASP A 81 22.28 34.90 -34.04
CA ASP A 81 22.68 36.30 -34.10
C ASP A 81 23.37 36.72 -32.79
N PRO A 82 24.69 36.98 -32.78
CA PRO A 82 25.40 37.37 -31.56
C PRO A 82 25.02 38.77 -31.06
N ARG A 83 24.29 39.59 -31.82
CA ARG A 83 23.89 40.95 -31.43
C ARG A 83 22.46 41.05 -30.92
N ALA A 84 21.61 40.08 -31.23
CA ALA A 84 20.24 40.05 -30.73
C ALA A 84 20.15 39.52 -29.29
N GLY A 85 19.12 39.99 -28.57
CA GLY A 85 18.75 39.46 -27.25
C GLY A 85 18.42 37.97 -27.31
N ARG A 86 18.73 37.23 -26.25
CA ARG A 86 18.56 35.77 -26.19
C ARG A 86 18.04 35.32 -24.83
N GLY A 87 17.28 34.24 -24.82
CA GLY A 87 16.69 33.72 -23.59
C GLY A 87 15.92 32.42 -23.81
N PHE A 88 15.64 31.73 -22.71
CA PHE A 88 14.84 30.52 -22.64
C PHE A 88 14.43 30.27 -21.19
N GLY A 89 13.34 29.53 -20.99
CA GLY A 89 13.00 28.90 -19.72
C GLY A 89 13.42 27.43 -19.73
N LEU A 90 14.16 27.01 -18.71
CA LEU A 90 14.59 25.62 -18.51
C LEU A 90 13.63 24.92 -17.55
N GLN A 91 13.05 23.80 -17.98
CA GLN A 91 12.23 22.92 -17.16
C GLN A 91 12.76 21.50 -17.27
N TYR A 92 12.77 20.76 -16.17
CA TYR A 92 13.17 19.36 -16.18
C TYR A 92 12.45 18.54 -15.12
N SER A 93 12.41 17.24 -15.36
CA SER A 93 11.99 16.18 -14.45
C SER A 93 13.04 15.07 -14.48
N TYR A 94 13.03 14.18 -13.48
CA TYR A 94 13.90 13.02 -13.50
C TYR A 94 13.26 11.78 -12.86
N ALA A 95 13.53 10.64 -13.48
CA ALA A 95 13.18 9.32 -12.97
C ALA A 95 14.40 8.68 -12.30
N ARG A 96 14.18 7.89 -11.24
CA ARG A 96 15.23 7.03 -10.67
C ARG A 96 15.40 5.80 -11.57
N GLY A 97 16.64 5.47 -11.93
CA GLY A 97 16.92 4.40 -12.89
C GLY A 97 16.88 4.87 -14.34
N ASP A 98 16.70 3.91 -15.25
CA ASP A 98 16.78 4.14 -16.69
C ASP A 98 15.62 3.42 -17.43
N PRO A 99 14.72 4.17 -18.10
CA PRO A 99 13.57 3.62 -18.83
C PRO A 99 13.99 2.76 -20.03
N HIS A 100 15.20 2.93 -20.56
CA HIS A 100 15.68 2.09 -21.66
C HIS A 100 15.97 0.66 -21.22
N THR A 101 16.33 0.44 -19.95
CA THR A 101 16.77 -0.85 -19.43
C THR A 101 15.80 -1.48 -18.43
N ALA A 102 14.96 -0.68 -17.76
CA ALA A 102 13.95 -1.20 -16.84
C ALA A 102 12.91 -2.06 -17.59
N ARG A 103 12.75 -3.32 -17.17
CA ARG A 103 11.81 -4.28 -17.77
C ARG A 103 11.14 -5.07 -16.65
N HIS A 104 9.89 -4.76 -16.34
CA HIS A 104 9.17 -5.49 -15.31
C HIS A 104 8.96 -6.96 -15.74
N ASP A 105 9.30 -7.88 -14.84
CA ASP A 105 8.88 -9.28 -14.93
C ASP A 105 7.52 -9.47 -14.25
N ASP A 106 6.45 -9.47 -15.06
CA ASP A 106 5.07 -9.65 -14.62
C ASP A 106 4.81 -11.04 -14.00
N THR A 107 5.74 -12.00 -14.13
CA THR A 107 5.63 -13.33 -13.55
C THR A 107 6.31 -13.45 -12.18
N HIS A 108 7.05 -12.42 -11.76
CA HIS A 108 7.78 -12.44 -10.51
C HIS A 108 6.83 -12.45 -9.30
N LEU A 109 7.01 -13.43 -8.41
CA LEU A 109 6.23 -13.54 -7.17
C LEU A 109 6.91 -12.79 -6.02
N TYR A 110 6.38 -11.62 -5.69
CA TYR A 110 6.77 -10.84 -4.52
C TYR A 110 6.31 -11.55 -3.23
N LEU A 111 7.12 -11.47 -2.17
CA LEU A 111 6.65 -11.81 -0.83
C LEU A 111 5.77 -10.68 -0.30
N LEU A 112 4.77 -11.02 0.50
CA LEU A 112 4.06 -10.02 1.28
C LEU A 112 5.04 -9.31 2.24
N PRO A 113 5.03 -7.97 2.31
CA PRO A 113 6.11 -7.16 2.90
C PRO A 113 6.05 -7.07 4.44
N PHE A 114 5.53 -8.09 5.10
CA PHE A 114 5.41 -8.20 6.55
C PHE A 114 5.87 -9.59 7.02
N ALA A 115 5.92 -9.81 8.33
CA ALA A 115 6.51 -11.01 8.91
C ALA A 115 5.76 -12.29 8.51
N HIS A 116 6.51 -13.37 8.30
CA HIS A 116 5.95 -14.69 8.05
C HIS A 116 4.94 -15.11 9.12
N GLY A 117 3.82 -15.71 8.70
CA GLY A 117 2.76 -16.18 9.57
C GLY A 117 1.82 -15.08 10.07
N THR A 118 2.09 -13.80 9.80
CA THR A 118 1.17 -12.71 10.16
C THR A 118 0.14 -12.45 9.06
N LYS A 119 -1.05 -12.01 9.46
CA LYS A 119 -2.19 -11.69 8.60
C LYS A 119 -2.49 -10.21 8.66
N HIS A 120 -2.60 -9.58 7.49
CA HIS A 120 -2.95 -8.17 7.34
C HIS A 120 -3.94 -7.99 6.20
N ARG A 121 -4.77 -6.95 6.29
CA ARG A 121 -5.74 -6.54 5.28
C ARG A 121 -5.11 -5.55 4.32
N VAL A 122 -5.51 -5.64 3.06
CA VAL A 122 -5.31 -4.55 2.09
C VAL A 122 -6.40 -3.51 2.34
N THR A 123 -6.06 -2.36 2.90
CA THR A 123 -7.03 -1.28 3.17
C THR A 123 -7.38 -0.50 1.91
N GLN A 124 -6.42 -0.36 1.01
CA GLN A 124 -6.60 0.26 -0.31
C GLN A 124 -5.80 -0.51 -1.37
N GLY A 125 -6.47 -0.89 -2.46
CA GLY A 125 -5.90 -1.70 -3.54
C GLY A 125 -5.52 -0.88 -4.78
N TYR A 126 -5.22 -1.59 -5.87
CA TYR A 126 -5.01 -0.94 -7.17
C TYR A 126 -6.26 -0.17 -7.61
N ASN A 127 -6.05 0.99 -8.24
CA ASN A 127 -7.11 1.90 -8.64
C ASN A 127 -8.00 2.35 -7.47
N GLY A 128 -7.46 2.31 -6.25
CA GLY A 128 -8.12 2.76 -5.03
C GLY A 128 -8.59 4.21 -5.15
N ARG A 129 -9.78 4.48 -4.62
CA ARG A 129 -10.48 5.77 -4.83
C ARG A 129 -9.88 6.95 -4.09
N PHE A 130 -8.97 6.72 -3.14
CA PHE A 130 -8.44 7.77 -2.27
C PHE A 130 -7.13 8.34 -2.79
N THR A 131 -6.08 7.52 -2.91
CA THR A 131 -4.73 7.95 -3.30
C THR A 131 -4.13 7.14 -4.46
N HIS A 132 -4.72 6.01 -4.84
CA HIS A 132 -4.11 5.07 -5.80
C HIS A 132 -4.54 5.35 -7.24
N SER A 133 -4.11 6.50 -7.75
CA SER A 133 -4.31 6.95 -9.13
C SER A 133 -3.03 7.56 -9.70
N GLY A 134 -2.96 7.71 -11.03
CA GLY A 134 -1.78 8.25 -11.73
C GLY A 134 -0.53 7.41 -11.44
N GLU A 135 0.54 8.05 -10.96
CA GLU A 135 1.80 7.38 -10.61
C GLU A 135 1.65 6.31 -9.53
N ASN A 136 0.62 6.40 -8.69
CA ASN A 136 0.34 5.47 -7.59
C ASN A 136 -0.79 4.48 -7.92
N GLN A 137 -1.21 4.37 -9.18
CA GLN A 137 -2.33 3.54 -9.62
C GLN A 137 -2.26 2.09 -9.10
N TYR A 138 -1.07 1.50 -9.03
CA TYR A 138 -0.84 0.12 -8.58
C TYR A 138 -0.17 0.03 -7.21
N ALA A 139 -0.42 1.02 -6.34
CA ALA A 139 -0.02 0.94 -4.95
C ALA A 139 -0.98 0.06 -4.12
N LEU A 140 -0.49 -0.38 -2.97
CA LEU A 140 -1.19 -1.20 -1.98
C LEU A 140 -0.95 -0.62 -0.59
N ASP A 141 -2.03 -0.43 0.17
CA ASP A 141 -1.95 -0.05 1.58
C ASP A 141 -2.32 -1.27 2.43
N PHE A 142 -1.47 -1.64 3.38
CA PHE A 142 -1.69 -2.74 4.32
C PHE A 142 -1.92 -2.22 5.74
N ASP A 143 -2.95 -2.71 6.43
CA ASP A 143 -3.15 -2.34 7.84
C ASP A 143 -2.08 -2.97 8.75
N LEU A 144 -1.17 -2.12 9.20
CA LEU A 144 -0.05 -2.49 10.04
C LEU A 144 -0.01 -1.51 11.19
N ASP A 145 -0.12 -2.02 12.42
CA ASP A 145 0.11 -1.23 13.61
C ASP A 145 1.52 -0.62 13.55
N ALA A 146 1.69 0.56 14.14
CA ALA A 146 3.00 1.18 14.23
C ALA A 146 3.99 0.26 14.97
N GLY A 147 5.22 0.15 14.46
CA GLY A 147 6.23 -0.76 14.98
C GLY A 147 6.18 -2.18 14.41
N THR A 148 5.24 -2.50 13.50
CA THR A 148 5.21 -3.82 12.85
C THR A 148 6.41 -4.00 11.91
N ARG A 149 7.01 -5.19 11.91
CA ARG A 149 8.18 -5.51 11.08
C ARG A 149 7.84 -5.49 9.59
N VAL A 150 8.48 -4.58 8.85
CA VAL A 150 8.40 -4.49 7.39
C VAL A 150 9.56 -5.24 6.76
N LYS A 151 9.25 -6.05 5.76
CA LYS A 151 10.17 -6.99 5.11
C LYS A 151 10.33 -6.66 3.62
N ALA A 152 11.51 -6.87 3.07
CA ALA A 152 11.74 -6.73 1.64
C ALA A 152 10.88 -7.75 0.87
N ALA A 153 9.98 -7.28 0.01
CA ALA A 153 9.11 -8.10 -0.81
C ALA A 153 9.89 -8.91 -1.86
N ARG A 154 10.97 -8.33 -2.39
CA ARG A 154 11.85 -8.93 -3.39
C ARG A 154 13.30 -8.49 -3.13
N ALA A 155 14.26 -9.34 -3.52
CA ALA A 155 15.68 -9.06 -3.38
C ALA A 155 16.11 -7.85 -4.22
N GLY A 156 17.11 -7.11 -3.77
CA GLY A 156 17.61 -5.93 -4.48
C GLY A 156 18.55 -5.08 -3.63
N THR A 157 18.91 -3.92 -4.17
CA THR A 157 19.80 -2.95 -3.53
C THR A 157 18.97 -1.84 -2.90
N VAL A 158 19.24 -1.48 -1.65
CA VAL A 158 18.65 -0.27 -1.03
C VAL A 158 19.30 0.96 -1.66
N VAL A 159 18.51 1.82 -2.29
CA VAL A 159 19.03 2.96 -3.07
C VAL A 159 18.71 4.31 -2.44
N GLU A 160 17.70 4.37 -1.56
CA GLU A 160 17.31 5.60 -0.87
C GLU A 160 16.60 5.26 0.44
N ILE A 161 16.83 6.09 1.45
CA ILE A 161 16.16 6.00 2.75
C ILE A 161 15.83 7.43 3.20
N LYS A 162 14.59 7.63 3.63
CA LYS A 162 14.18 8.80 4.41
C LYS A 162 13.59 8.32 5.73
N GLN A 163 14.09 8.82 6.85
CA GLN A 163 13.69 8.35 8.18
C GLN A 163 13.69 9.42 9.28
N ASP A 164 13.97 10.66 8.90
CA ASP A 164 14.14 11.81 9.77
C ASP A 164 12.81 12.47 10.18
N SER A 165 11.69 12.09 9.55
CA SER A 165 10.40 12.67 9.91
C SER A 165 9.78 12.00 11.13
N SER A 166 9.24 12.82 12.03
CA SER A 166 8.35 12.43 13.12
C SER A 166 6.91 12.90 12.90
N SER A 167 6.58 13.40 11.70
CA SER A 167 5.32 14.11 11.41
C SER A 167 4.42 13.33 10.46
N GLY A 168 3.12 13.28 10.76
CA GLY A 168 2.10 12.74 9.87
C GLY A 168 0.69 13.24 10.18
N GLY A 169 -0.24 12.94 9.30
CA GLY A 169 -1.66 13.30 9.41
C GLY A 169 -2.33 13.45 8.04
N THR A 170 -3.62 13.76 8.01
CA THR A 170 -4.40 13.76 6.75
C THR A 170 -4.23 15.01 5.88
N ALA A 171 -3.67 16.08 6.43
CA ALA A 171 -3.51 17.38 5.76
C ALA A 171 -2.41 17.35 4.68
N ALA A 172 -2.59 18.16 3.63
CA ALA A 172 -1.66 18.23 2.49
C ALA A 172 -0.22 18.62 2.86
N ARG A 173 -0.03 19.36 3.97
CA ARG A 173 1.30 19.74 4.49
C ARG A 173 2.20 18.54 4.85
N TYR A 174 1.63 17.35 5.01
CA TYR A 174 2.38 16.13 5.34
C TYR A 174 2.82 15.32 4.10
N SER A 175 2.52 15.79 2.88
CA SER A 175 2.74 14.98 1.67
C SER A 175 4.22 14.60 1.46
N ASP A 176 5.15 15.46 1.86
CA ASP A 176 6.60 15.23 1.73
C ASP A 176 7.25 14.70 3.02
N THR A 177 6.46 14.43 4.07
CA THR A 177 7.00 14.02 5.38
C THR A 177 7.01 12.50 5.59
N ALA A 178 6.63 11.70 4.59
CA ALA A 178 6.70 10.24 4.70
C ALA A 178 8.15 9.76 4.83
N ASN A 179 8.39 8.84 5.76
CA ASN A 179 9.62 8.05 5.81
C ASN A 179 9.45 6.79 4.96
N TYR A 180 10.51 6.39 4.29
CA TYR A 180 10.49 5.26 3.39
C TYR A 180 11.86 4.61 3.20
N VAL A 181 11.81 3.38 2.69
CA VAL A 181 12.96 2.67 2.11
C VAL A 181 12.63 2.41 0.63
N LEU A 182 13.57 2.71 -0.26
CA LEU A 182 13.45 2.42 -1.69
C LEU A 182 14.48 1.35 -2.08
N ILE A 183 14.03 0.30 -2.76
CA ILE A 183 14.85 -0.84 -3.16
C ILE A 183 14.77 -1.02 -4.67
N GLN A 184 15.91 -1.03 -5.34
CA GLN A 184 16.00 -1.33 -6.77
C GLN A 184 16.19 -2.84 -6.98
N HIS A 185 15.40 -3.42 -7.87
CA HIS A 185 15.50 -4.81 -8.28
C HIS A 185 16.40 -4.97 -9.52
N SER A 186 16.83 -6.20 -9.78
CA SER A 186 17.73 -6.52 -10.90
C SER A 186 17.12 -6.23 -12.29
N ASP A 187 15.80 -6.12 -12.37
CA ASP A 187 15.05 -5.82 -13.58
C ASP A 187 14.85 -4.31 -13.81
N GLY A 188 15.44 -3.47 -12.94
CA GLY A 188 15.34 -2.01 -12.99
C GLY A 188 14.07 -1.43 -12.39
N SER A 189 13.16 -2.26 -11.86
CA SER A 189 12.02 -1.78 -11.07
C SER A 189 12.42 -1.39 -9.64
N PHE A 190 11.59 -0.59 -8.99
CA PHE A 190 11.84 -0.07 -7.64
C PHE A 190 10.67 -0.35 -6.73
N ALA A 191 10.89 -1.06 -5.62
CA ALA A 191 9.91 -1.21 -4.55
C ALA A 191 10.05 -0.09 -3.53
N ASN A 192 8.96 0.62 -3.27
CA ASN A 192 8.84 1.66 -2.27
C ASN A 192 8.07 1.13 -1.05
N TYR A 193 8.61 1.37 0.15
CA TYR A 193 8.02 0.99 1.43
C TYR A 193 7.89 2.25 2.28
N ALA A 194 6.70 2.85 2.33
CA ALA A 194 6.48 4.19 2.88
C ALA A 194 5.61 4.20 4.15
N HIS A 195 5.48 5.39 4.74
CA HIS A 195 4.85 5.65 6.05
C HIS A 195 5.56 4.96 7.22
N LEU A 196 6.86 4.69 7.10
CA LEU A 196 7.66 4.08 8.17
C LEU A 196 7.75 5.01 9.40
N GLN A 197 8.04 4.44 10.57
CA GLN A 197 8.22 5.27 11.77
C GLN A 197 9.52 6.10 11.72
N HIS A 198 9.61 7.12 12.57
CA HIS A 198 10.84 7.90 12.76
C HIS A 198 12.00 6.99 13.17
N ASN A 199 13.16 7.13 12.50
CA ASN A 199 14.32 6.25 12.66
C ASN A 199 13.97 4.74 12.55
N GLY A 200 12.99 4.42 11.72
CA GLY A 200 12.45 3.07 11.60
C GLY A 200 13.21 2.16 10.63
N ALA A 201 14.17 2.66 9.84
CA ALA A 201 14.91 1.83 8.91
C ALA A 201 15.94 0.96 9.64
N THR A 202 16.13 -0.28 9.16
CA THR A 202 17.11 -1.24 9.73
C THR A 202 18.19 -1.64 8.72
N VAL A 203 18.25 -0.90 7.61
CA VAL A 203 19.17 -1.08 6.49
C VAL A 203 19.83 0.25 6.15
N THR A 204 20.86 0.19 5.31
CA THR A 204 21.62 1.36 4.86
C THR A 204 21.60 1.46 3.33
N VAL A 205 21.76 2.68 2.79
CA VAL A 205 21.89 2.88 1.34
C VAL A 205 23.12 2.13 0.82
N GLY A 206 22.97 1.44 -0.31
CA GLY A 206 23.96 0.54 -0.91
C GLY A 206 23.88 -0.90 -0.43
N GLN A 207 23.12 -1.18 0.63
CA GLN A 207 22.99 -2.55 1.16
C GLN A 207 22.21 -3.45 0.20
N GLN A 208 22.76 -4.62 -0.11
CA GLN A 208 22.03 -5.70 -0.77
C GLN A 208 21.14 -6.44 0.22
N VAL A 209 19.89 -6.69 -0.16
CA VAL A 209 18.92 -7.42 0.66
C VAL A 209 18.31 -8.58 -0.11
N THR A 210 18.05 -9.67 0.60
CA THR A 210 17.26 -10.80 0.10
C THR A 210 15.77 -10.58 0.40
N ALA A 211 14.88 -11.24 -0.34
CA ALA A 211 13.46 -11.26 -0.01
C ALA A 211 13.24 -11.79 1.43
N GLY A 212 12.34 -11.16 2.19
CA GLY A 212 12.06 -11.49 3.60
C GLY A 212 13.01 -10.83 4.63
N ARG A 213 14.06 -10.14 4.18
CA ARG A 213 14.97 -9.37 5.04
C ARG A 213 14.18 -8.27 5.77
N LEU A 214 14.44 -8.09 7.07
CA LEU A 214 13.91 -6.93 7.82
C LEU A 214 14.54 -5.65 7.25
N ILE A 215 13.70 -4.70 6.85
CA ILE A 215 14.13 -3.41 6.28
C ILE A 215 13.67 -2.21 7.11
N GLY A 216 12.61 -2.36 7.91
CA GLY A 216 12.20 -1.33 8.83
C GLY A 216 10.96 -1.69 9.62
N TYR A 217 10.33 -0.66 10.19
CA TYR A 217 9.12 -0.77 10.98
C TYR A 217 8.04 0.19 10.47
N SER A 218 6.81 -0.31 10.34
CA SER A 218 5.66 0.50 9.93
C SER A 218 5.43 1.64 10.92
N GLY A 219 4.82 2.72 10.45
CA GLY A 219 4.54 3.88 11.26
C GLY A 219 3.33 4.63 10.74
N ASN A 220 3.34 5.95 10.93
CA ASN A 220 2.27 6.83 10.49
C ASN A 220 2.82 8.20 10.06
N THR A 221 4.03 8.22 9.49
CA THR A 221 4.65 9.46 9.00
C THR A 221 4.09 9.82 7.63
N GLY A 222 4.13 11.09 7.26
CA GLY A 222 3.58 11.55 5.98
C GLY A 222 2.07 11.72 5.97
N ARG A 223 1.51 11.92 4.78
CA ARG A 223 0.07 12.12 4.60
C ARG A 223 -0.69 10.79 4.75
N SER A 224 -1.19 10.51 5.94
CA SER A 224 -1.80 9.24 6.33
C SER A 224 -2.98 9.46 7.30
N SER A 225 -4.01 8.60 7.22
CA SER A 225 -5.14 8.59 8.15
C SER A 225 -4.91 7.75 9.41
N GLY A 226 -3.88 6.91 9.43
CA GLY A 226 -3.56 6.02 10.53
C GLY A 226 -2.42 5.06 10.17
N PRO A 227 -1.87 4.31 11.14
CA PRO A 227 -0.75 3.41 10.88
C PRO A 227 -1.06 2.39 9.78
N HIS A 228 -0.17 2.31 8.78
CA HIS A 228 -0.23 1.36 7.68
C HIS A 228 1.12 1.30 6.96
N LEU A 229 1.28 0.35 6.04
CA LEU A 229 2.37 0.35 5.06
C LEU A 229 1.80 0.68 3.69
N HIS A 230 2.31 1.73 3.07
CA HIS A 230 2.15 1.94 1.63
C HIS A 230 3.27 1.20 0.91
N PHE A 231 2.89 0.35 -0.03
CA PHE A 231 3.78 -0.45 -0.85
C PHE A 231 3.42 -0.29 -2.32
N ASP A 232 4.42 -0.01 -3.14
CA ASP A 232 4.25 0.04 -4.57
C ASP A 232 5.56 -0.36 -5.26
N VAL A 233 5.45 -0.84 -6.50
CA VAL A 233 6.61 -1.08 -7.36
C VAL A 233 6.49 -0.17 -8.57
N ARG A 234 7.56 0.51 -8.94
CA ARG A 234 7.60 1.47 -10.06
C ARG A 234 8.68 1.17 -11.07
N ILE A 235 8.46 1.64 -12.29
CA ILE A 235 9.48 1.76 -13.33
C ILE A 235 9.67 3.23 -13.74
N PRO A 236 10.88 3.62 -14.16
CA PRO A 236 11.12 4.92 -14.76
C PRO A 236 10.43 5.06 -16.12
N THR A 237 10.02 6.27 -16.46
CA THR A 237 9.41 6.64 -17.75
C THR A 237 10.24 7.69 -18.49
N PHE A 238 10.07 7.78 -19.81
CA PHE A 238 10.84 8.69 -20.69
C PHE A 238 10.58 10.19 -20.47
N ASP A 239 9.53 10.55 -19.74
CA ASP A 239 9.23 11.91 -19.30
C ASP A 239 9.85 12.24 -17.94
N GLY A 240 10.79 11.43 -17.46
CA GLY A 240 11.49 11.67 -16.20
C GLY A 240 10.58 11.53 -14.99
N ARG A 241 9.64 10.57 -15.03
CA ARG A 241 8.73 10.24 -13.93
C ARG A 241 8.88 8.77 -13.54
N MET A 242 8.19 8.38 -12.47
CA MET A 242 8.10 6.98 -12.03
C MET A 242 6.63 6.56 -12.08
N GLN A 243 6.35 5.44 -12.75
CA GLN A 243 5.00 4.90 -12.85
C GLN A 243 4.91 3.59 -12.07
N SER A 244 3.96 3.48 -11.14
CA SER A 244 3.66 2.20 -10.50
C SER A 244 3.17 1.17 -11.52
N ILE A 245 3.44 -0.09 -11.22
CA ILE A 245 3.12 -1.26 -12.04
C ILE A 245 2.42 -2.32 -11.17
N PRO A 246 1.52 -3.14 -11.75
CA PRO A 246 0.89 -4.24 -11.03
C PRO A 246 1.94 -5.24 -10.55
N THR A 247 1.64 -5.94 -9.46
CA THR A 247 2.52 -6.95 -8.86
C THR A 247 1.76 -8.23 -8.56
N LEU A 248 2.47 -9.35 -8.66
CA LEU A 248 1.98 -10.67 -8.33
C LEU A 248 2.67 -11.16 -7.05
N PHE A 249 1.91 -11.72 -6.11
CA PHE A 249 2.46 -12.13 -4.82
C PHE A 249 2.46 -13.65 -4.66
N LYS A 250 3.35 -14.15 -3.81
CA LYS A 250 3.33 -15.52 -3.32
C LYS A 250 2.32 -15.64 -2.17
N GLY A 251 1.23 -16.37 -2.42
CA GLY A 251 0.21 -16.70 -1.44
C GLY A 251 0.70 -17.65 -0.34
N HIS A 252 -0.08 -17.80 0.72
CA HIS A 252 0.25 -18.70 1.83
C HIS A 252 0.31 -20.17 1.40
N ASP A 253 -0.43 -20.57 0.37
CA ASP A 253 -0.37 -21.91 -0.22
C ASP A 253 0.79 -22.06 -1.24
N GLY A 254 1.56 -21.00 -1.46
CA GLY A 254 2.68 -20.95 -2.40
C GLY A 254 2.27 -20.60 -3.84
N ARG A 255 0.98 -20.44 -4.13
CA ARG A 255 0.49 -20.06 -5.46
C ARG A 255 0.63 -18.56 -5.70
N ALA A 256 0.59 -18.18 -6.97
CA ALA A 256 0.52 -16.78 -7.37
C ALA A 256 -0.85 -16.18 -7.01
N ILE A 257 -0.87 -14.99 -6.42
CA ILE A 257 -2.09 -14.26 -6.10
C ILE A 257 -1.96 -12.78 -6.47
N SER A 258 -3.05 -12.20 -6.98
CA SER A 258 -3.25 -10.75 -7.00
C SER A 258 -4.01 -10.35 -5.74
N LEU A 259 -3.67 -9.20 -5.18
CA LEU A 259 -4.31 -8.73 -3.96
C LEU A 259 -5.53 -7.88 -4.29
N GLU A 260 -6.61 -8.11 -3.56
CA GLU A 260 -7.86 -7.39 -3.65
C GLU A 260 -8.01 -6.45 -2.45
N GLU A 261 -8.54 -5.26 -2.73
CA GLU A 261 -8.91 -4.32 -1.67
C GLU A 261 -9.89 -4.97 -0.68
N HIS A 262 -9.66 -4.69 0.59
CA HIS A 262 -10.41 -5.17 1.75
C HIS A 262 -10.33 -6.68 2.06
N ARG A 263 -9.46 -7.43 1.38
CA ARG A 263 -9.17 -8.82 1.74
C ARG A 263 -7.99 -8.93 2.70
N PHE A 264 -7.96 -10.03 3.45
CA PHE A 264 -6.88 -10.38 4.37
C PHE A 264 -5.97 -11.45 3.77
N TYR A 265 -4.67 -11.33 4.02
CA TYR A 265 -3.66 -12.21 3.48
C TYR A 265 -2.60 -12.55 4.54
N TYR A 266 -2.20 -13.83 4.59
CA TYR A 266 -1.07 -14.30 5.38
C TYR A 266 0.23 -14.24 4.59
N ALA A 267 1.31 -13.76 5.20
CA ALA A 267 2.64 -13.81 4.59
C ALA A 267 3.29 -15.18 4.75
N ARG A 268 3.73 -15.76 3.63
CA ARG A 268 4.62 -16.94 3.63
C ARG A 268 5.99 -16.60 3.10
N HIS A 269 7.01 -16.72 3.95
CA HIS A 269 8.41 -16.49 3.56
C HIS A 269 9.15 -17.82 3.50
N PRO A 270 10.16 -17.97 2.62
CA PRO A 270 10.94 -19.20 2.51
C PRO A 270 11.59 -19.61 3.84
N GLY A 271 11.55 -20.90 4.17
CA GLY A 271 12.17 -21.47 5.36
C GLY A 271 11.44 -21.21 6.69
N GLY A 272 10.29 -20.54 6.67
CA GLY A 272 9.46 -20.38 7.87
C GLY A 272 8.65 -21.65 8.22
N PRO A 273 8.28 -21.83 9.50
CA PRO A 273 7.46 -22.96 9.93
C PRO A 273 6.04 -22.92 9.35
N GLU A 274 5.37 -24.07 9.30
CA GLU A 274 3.95 -24.10 8.95
C GLU A 274 3.10 -23.36 10.00
N PHE A 275 2.02 -22.73 9.54
CA PHE A 275 1.10 -21.96 10.39
C PHE A 275 -0.34 -22.20 9.95
N GLU A 276 -1.26 -22.11 10.90
CA GLU A 276 -2.68 -22.24 10.62
C GLU A 276 -3.20 -21.02 9.85
N VAL A 277 -4.00 -21.26 8.81
CA VAL A 277 -4.63 -20.21 8.01
C VAL A 277 -6.11 -20.16 8.35
N ILE A 278 -6.49 -19.13 9.09
CA ILE A 278 -7.89 -18.85 9.43
C ILE A 278 -8.32 -17.56 8.75
N LEU A 279 -9.27 -17.66 7.82
CA LEU A 279 -9.87 -16.55 7.10
C LEU A 279 -11.39 -16.56 7.33
N GLY A 280 -11.92 -15.48 7.90
CA GLY A 280 -13.34 -15.42 8.24
C GLY A 280 -14.27 -15.58 7.03
N ARG A 281 -13.81 -15.18 5.83
CA ARG A 281 -14.56 -15.36 4.58
C ARG A 281 -14.78 -16.81 4.17
N ASP A 282 -14.01 -17.74 4.70
CA ASP A 282 -14.10 -19.17 4.36
C ASP A 282 -15.03 -19.93 5.32
N PHE A 283 -15.58 -19.24 6.32
CA PHE A 283 -16.52 -19.82 7.28
C PHE A 283 -17.86 -20.18 6.63
N THR A 284 -18.32 -21.39 6.88
CA THR A 284 -19.62 -21.90 6.45
C THR A 284 -20.48 -22.26 7.66
N ASN A 285 -21.81 -22.25 7.49
CA ASN A 285 -22.73 -22.63 8.56
C ASN A 285 -22.46 -24.05 9.09
N SER A 286 -22.07 -24.99 8.21
CA SER A 286 -21.77 -26.37 8.59
C SER A 286 -20.60 -26.52 9.57
N MET A 287 -19.67 -25.55 9.61
CA MET A 287 -18.58 -25.54 10.59
C MET A 287 -19.09 -25.29 12.01
N PHE A 288 -20.27 -24.67 12.17
CA PHE A 288 -20.81 -24.23 13.46
C PHE A 288 -22.19 -24.81 13.78
N GLU A 289 -22.87 -25.47 12.84
CA GLU A 289 -24.25 -25.95 13.03
C GLU A 289 -24.41 -26.92 14.21
N ASN A 290 -23.35 -27.66 14.52
CA ASN A 290 -23.30 -28.59 15.65
C ASN A 290 -22.74 -27.96 16.94
N HIS A 291 -22.50 -26.64 16.95
CA HIS A 291 -22.02 -25.93 18.14
C HIS A 291 -23.02 -26.06 19.28
N SER A 292 -22.56 -26.65 20.38
CA SER A 292 -23.31 -26.75 21.63
C SER A 292 -22.34 -26.53 22.78
N ARG A 293 -22.61 -25.51 23.62
CA ARG A 293 -21.81 -25.23 24.81
C ARG A 293 -22.72 -25.11 26.04
N PRO A 294 -22.46 -25.81 27.14
CA PRO A 294 -23.18 -25.60 28.39
C PRO A 294 -23.03 -24.16 28.89
N VAL A 295 -24.10 -23.58 29.43
CA VAL A 295 -24.07 -22.24 30.04
C VAL A 295 -24.57 -22.26 31.48
N LYS A 296 -24.10 -21.29 32.27
CA LYS A 296 -24.56 -21.08 33.65
C LYS A 296 -26.00 -20.56 33.65
N ARG A 297 -26.67 -20.68 34.81
CA ARG A 297 -28.02 -20.14 34.95
C ARG A 297 -27.91 -18.63 34.93
N SER A 298 -28.72 -17.97 34.11
CA SER A 298 -28.86 -16.52 34.13
C SER A 298 -30.31 -16.06 34.02
N ASP A 299 -31.27 -16.98 33.84
CA ASP A 299 -32.69 -16.68 33.69
C ASP A 299 -32.98 -15.66 32.57
N GLN A 300 -32.15 -15.67 31.52
CA GLN A 300 -32.25 -14.83 30.33
C GLN A 300 -31.67 -15.53 29.08
N LEU A 301 -31.97 -14.97 27.91
CA LEU A 301 -31.25 -15.28 26.68
C LEU A 301 -30.10 -14.28 26.48
N GLU A 302 -28.93 -14.76 26.07
CA GLU A 302 -27.74 -13.93 25.86
C GLU A 302 -27.22 -14.08 24.44
N PHE A 303 -27.22 -12.97 23.69
CA PHE A 303 -26.66 -12.90 22.34
C PHE A 303 -25.17 -12.59 22.40
N ARG A 304 -24.39 -13.31 21.60
CA ARG A 304 -22.94 -13.15 21.52
C ARG A 304 -22.46 -13.26 20.09
N THR A 305 -21.35 -12.57 19.79
CA THR A 305 -20.62 -12.77 18.54
C THR A 305 -19.15 -13.02 18.82
N GLU A 306 -18.52 -13.80 17.96
CA GLU A 306 -17.07 -13.89 17.81
C GLU A 306 -16.70 -13.35 16.43
N SER A 307 -15.64 -12.56 16.33
CA SER A 307 -15.25 -11.94 15.07
C SER A 307 -13.89 -12.43 14.60
N ILE A 308 -13.81 -12.79 13.32
CA ILE A 308 -12.56 -13.04 12.61
C ILE A 308 -12.62 -12.25 11.30
N ASP A 309 -11.63 -11.38 11.08
CA ASP A 309 -11.59 -10.45 9.95
C ASP A 309 -12.84 -9.54 9.93
N LEU A 310 -13.62 -9.60 8.86
CA LEU A 310 -14.90 -8.91 8.69
C LEU A 310 -16.09 -9.88 8.80
N THR A 311 -15.90 -11.00 9.47
CA THR A 311 -16.92 -12.05 9.65
C THR A 311 -17.21 -12.23 11.13
N TYR A 312 -18.49 -12.32 11.47
CA TYR A 312 -18.97 -12.47 12.84
C TYR A 312 -19.80 -13.75 12.94
N VAL A 313 -19.37 -14.68 13.78
CA VAL A 313 -20.13 -15.89 14.09
C VAL A 313 -21.04 -15.57 15.27
N ALA A 314 -22.36 -15.66 15.06
CA ALA A 314 -23.36 -15.26 16.02
C ALA A 314 -23.94 -16.48 16.76
N TYR A 315 -24.08 -16.32 18.08
CA TYR A 315 -24.55 -17.36 18.99
C TYR A 315 -25.67 -16.83 19.90
N LEU A 316 -26.48 -17.74 20.41
CA LEU A 316 -27.50 -17.44 21.41
C LEU A 316 -27.46 -18.48 22.53
N ALA A 317 -27.28 -17.99 23.75
CA ALA A 317 -27.29 -18.80 24.96
C ALA A 317 -28.64 -18.75 25.65
N ASN A 318 -29.14 -19.92 26.04
CA ASN A 318 -30.31 -20.08 26.88
C ASN A 318 -29.88 -20.34 28.34
N GLY A 319 -29.98 -19.31 29.19
CA GLY A 319 -29.67 -19.38 30.60
C GLY A 319 -30.77 -19.96 31.49
N TYR A 320 -31.92 -20.34 30.93
CA TYR A 320 -33.02 -20.97 31.66
C TYR A 320 -32.79 -22.47 31.88
N ASP A 321 -33.41 -23.02 32.93
CA ASP A 321 -33.45 -24.46 33.20
C ASP A 321 -34.52 -25.19 32.35
N ARG A 322 -35.04 -24.55 31.29
CA ARG A 322 -36.03 -25.10 30.35
C ARG A 322 -35.64 -24.78 28.91
N GLY A 323 -36.13 -25.59 27.97
CA GLY A 323 -36.02 -25.29 26.55
C GLY A 323 -36.73 -23.97 26.20
N VAL A 324 -36.22 -23.27 25.21
CA VAL A 324 -36.78 -22.02 24.71
C VAL A 324 -37.06 -22.14 23.21
N GLU A 325 -38.26 -21.76 22.79
CA GLU A 325 -38.53 -21.47 21.39
C GLU A 325 -38.41 -19.96 21.18
N ALA A 326 -37.52 -19.54 20.29
CA ALA A 326 -37.20 -18.14 20.04
C ALA A 326 -37.39 -17.77 18.56
N ASP A 327 -38.13 -16.68 18.30
CA ASP A 327 -38.20 -15.98 17.03
C ASP A 327 -37.16 -14.87 17.00
N ILE A 328 -36.20 -14.99 16.07
CA ILE A 328 -35.02 -14.13 16.00
C ILE A 328 -35.05 -13.36 14.70
N SER A 329 -34.85 -12.05 14.78
CA SER A 329 -34.60 -11.17 13.62
C SER A 329 -33.43 -10.25 13.92
N PHE A 330 -32.85 -9.61 12.89
CA PHE A 330 -31.79 -8.62 13.06
C PHE A 330 -32.20 -7.28 12.46
N THR A 331 -31.85 -6.20 13.16
CA THR A 331 -31.66 -4.90 12.51
C THR A 331 -30.23 -4.88 11.98
N MET A 332 -30.03 -4.75 10.66
CA MET A 332 -28.71 -4.81 10.02
C MET A 332 -28.43 -3.57 9.18
N ARG A 333 -27.21 -3.03 9.30
CA ARG A 333 -26.65 -2.00 8.42
C ARG A 333 -25.22 -2.38 8.07
N GLY A 334 -24.95 -2.58 6.79
CA GLY A 334 -23.62 -2.95 6.29
C GLY A 334 -23.14 -4.32 6.74
N VAL A 335 -24.06 -5.22 7.13
CA VAL A 335 -23.79 -6.64 7.32
C VAL A 335 -24.88 -7.46 6.64
N THR A 336 -24.53 -8.67 6.22
CA THR A 336 -25.46 -9.66 5.68
C THR A 336 -25.38 -10.93 6.49
N SER A 337 -26.53 -11.58 6.70
CA SER A 337 -26.63 -12.87 7.37
C SER A 337 -26.60 -14.00 6.33
N THR A 338 -25.88 -15.07 6.64
CA THR A 338 -25.82 -16.29 5.81
C THR A 338 -27.07 -17.15 5.95
N VAL A 339 -27.83 -16.98 7.03
CA VAL A 339 -29.16 -17.58 7.22
C VAL A 339 -30.23 -16.53 7.01
N ALA A 340 -31.33 -16.90 6.34
CA ALA A 340 -32.50 -16.03 6.18
C ALA A 340 -33.10 -15.65 7.55
N MET A 341 -33.53 -14.39 7.67
CA MET A 341 -34.11 -13.82 8.89
C MET A 341 -35.45 -13.13 8.55
N PRO A 342 -36.48 -13.19 9.43
CA PRO A 342 -36.48 -13.83 10.74
C PRO A 342 -36.45 -15.37 10.67
N ARG A 343 -36.02 -16.02 11.77
CA ARG A 343 -36.10 -17.48 11.93
C ARG A 343 -36.55 -17.87 13.34
N SER A 344 -37.28 -18.97 13.45
CA SER A 344 -37.61 -19.62 14.72
C SER A 344 -36.60 -20.72 15.02
N ILE A 345 -36.18 -20.86 16.28
CA ILE A 345 -35.22 -21.87 16.71
C ILE A 345 -35.53 -22.38 18.11
N LEU A 346 -35.33 -23.68 18.30
CA LEU A 346 -35.36 -24.32 19.61
C LEU A 346 -33.97 -24.28 20.23
N ILE A 347 -33.89 -23.81 21.48
CA ILE A 347 -32.65 -23.72 22.25
C ILE A 347 -32.82 -24.60 23.49
N PRO A 348 -32.06 -25.70 23.62
CA PRO A 348 -32.11 -26.53 24.81
C PRO A 348 -31.83 -25.73 26.08
N ALA A 349 -32.33 -26.22 27.21
CA ALA A 349 -32.03 -25.63 28.51
C ALA A 349 -30.51 -25.52 28.69
N ARG A 350 -30.05 -24.42 29.29
CA ARG A 350 -28.65 -24.28 29.73
C ARG A 350 -27.62 -24.50 28.62
N THR A 351 -27.95 -24.12 27.39
CA THR A 351 -27.12 -24.35 26.21
C THR A 351 -26.96 -23.09 25.34
N GLU A 352 -25.76 -22.88 24.80
CA GLU A 352 -25.46 -21.95 23.70
C GLU A 352 -25.45 -22.69 22.38
N ILE A 353 -26.11 -22.13 21.36
CA ILE A 353 -26.16 -22.66 20.00
C ILE A 353 -25.71 -21.61 18.97
N PHE A 354 -25.29 -22.09 17.81
CA PHE A 354 -25.02 -21.26 16.65
C PHE A 354 -26.31 -20.70 16.02
N LEU A 355 -26.28 -19.42 15.61
CA LEU A 355 -27.41 -18.76 14.94
C LEU A 355 -27.18 -18.53 13.45
N THR A 356 -26.10 -17.84 13.12
CA THR A 356 -25.79 -17.41 11.75
C THR A 356 -24.36 -16.86 11.69
N ILE A 357 -23.78 -16.85 10.50
CA ILE A 357 -22.60 -16.03 10.21
C ILE A 357 -23.07 -14.69 9.62
N LEU A 358 -22.51 -13.59 10.10
CA LEU A 358 -22.68 -12.25 9.55
C LEU A 358 -21.41 -11.81 8.83
N HIS A 359 -21.53 -11.34 7.58
CA HIS A 359 -20.42 -10.75 6.83
C HIS A 359 -20.60 -9.23 6.76
N ALA A 360 -19.60 -8.47 7.20
CA ALA A 360 -19.57 -7.03 7.03
C ALA A 360 -19.23 -6.64 5.59
N ASP A 361 -19.92 -5.64 5.07
CA ASP A 361 -19.52 -4.96 3.83
C ASP A 361 -18.26 -4.14 4.15
N PRO A 362 -17.11 -4.48 3.57
CA PRO A 362 -15.85 -3.80 3.88
C PRO A 362 -15.84 -2.31 3.53
N ARG A 363 -16.76 -1.86 2.66
CA ARG A 363 -16.84 -0.46 2.21
C ARG A 363 -17.60 0.43 3.19
N ILE A 364 -18.22 -0.15 4.22
CA ILE A 364 -19.03 0.56 5.20
C ILE A 364 -18.23 0.71 6.49
N SER A 365 -17.83 1.95 6.80
CA SER A 365 -16.99 2.27 7.96
C SER A 365 -17.65 2.03 9.32
N ARG A 366 -18.99 2.03 9.36
CA ARG A 366 -19.75 1.77 10.59
C ARG A 366 -20.87 0.79 10.31
N ILE A 367 -20.58 -0.48 10.58
CA ILE A 367 -21.58 -1.53 10.59
C ILE A 367 -22.44 -1.45 11.85
N GLN A 368 -23.65 -1.99 11.77
CA GLN A 368 -24.51 -2.17 12.92
C GLN A 368 -25.32 -3.44 12.76
N TYR A 369 -25.37 -4.24 13.82
CA TYR A 369 -26.34 -5.32 13.94
C TYR A 369 -26.83 -5.44 15.38
N ALA A 370 -28.12 -5.68 15.54
CA ALA A 370 -28.73 -5.94 16.83
C ALA A 370 -29.83 -7.00 16.66
N PRO A 371 -29.81 -8.09 17.45
CA PRO A 371 -30.88 -9.07 17.41
C PRO A 371 -32.14 -8.49 18.06
N ARG A 372 -33.30 -8.87 17.55
CA ARG A 372 -34.60 -8.75 18.21
C ARG A 372 -35.12 -10.15 18.42
N ILE A 373 -35.29 -10.51 19.69
CA ILE A 373 -35.62 -11.87 20.11
C ILE A 373 -36.95 -11.83 20.84
N ARG A 374 -37.93 -12.59 20.34
CA ARG A 374 -39.16 -12.92 21.05
C ARG A 374 -39.09 -14.39 21.38
N TYR A 375 -39.48 -14.79 22.58
CA TYR A 375 -39.34 -16.17 22.98
C TYR A 375 -40.41 -16.61 23.98
N ARG A 376 -40.63 -17.92 24.03
CA ARG A 376 -41.42 -18.57 25.07
C ARG A 376 -40.64 -19.70 25.72
N LEU A 377 -40.81 -19.86 27.03
CA LEU A 377 -40.32 -21.02 27.76
C LEU A 377 -41.20 -22.21 27.41
N LEU A 378 -40.58 -23.36 27.17
CA LEU A 378 -41.29 -24.62 27.00
C LEU A 378 -41.68 -25.21 28.35
N ASP A 379 -42.72 -26.02 28.34
CA ASP A 379 -43.11 -26.83 29.49
C ASP A 379 -42.03 -27.85 29.82
N ARG A 380 -42.02 -28.30 31.08
CA ARG A 380 -40.99 -29.20 31.61
C ARG A 380 -41.10 -30.62 31.07
#